data_AF-A0A6V7HSU3-F1
#
_entry.id   AF-A0A6V7HSU3-F1
#
_cell.length_a   1.000
_cell.length_b   1.000
_cell.length_c   1.000
_cell.angle_alpha   90.00
_cell.angle_beta   90.00
_cell.angle_gamma   90.00
#
_symmetry.space_group_name_H-M   'P 1'
#
loop_
_entity.id
_entity.type
_entity.pdbx_description
1 polymer ?
#
loop_
_entity_poly.entity_id
_entity_poly.type
_entity_poly.pdbx_seq_one_letter_code
_entity_poly.pdbx_strand_id
1 'polypeptide(L)' 'IADPRMPLMMKLPWGFRDTESGIETYKSLLTRIAKKFVEHSKTDVTDEMIQEDVEDMIEFEKKLSN' A
#
# COMPACT_ATOMS: atom_id res chain seq x y z
N ILE A 1 -10.02 10.37 -16.12
CA ILE A 1 -10.49 9.02 -15.69
C ILE A 1 -9.23 8.17 -15.52
N ALA A 2 -8.99 7.60 -14.34
CA ALA A 2 -7.76 6.84 -14.08
C ALA A 2 -7.78 5.52 -14.86
N ASP A 3 -6.73 5.20 -15.63
CA ASP A 3 -6.62 3.92 -16.34
C ASP A 3 -6.54 2.78 -15.30
N PRO A 4 -7.47 1.80 -15.29
CA PRO A 4 -7.48 0.71 -14.33
C PRO A 4 -6.27 -0.22 -14.45
N ARG A 5 -5.50 -0.16 -15.54
CA ARG A 5 -4.31 -0.99 -15.79
C ARG A 5 -3.02 -0.38 -15.22
N MET A 6 -3.03 0.87 -14.78
CA MET A 6 -1.85 1.47 -14.15
C MET A 6 -1.73 1.04 -12.69
N PRO A 7 -0.52 0.59 -12.24
CA PRO A 7 -0.22 0.32 -10.85
C PRO A 7 -0.63 1.49 -9.94
N LEU A 8 -1.10 1.21 -8.72
CA LEU A 8 -1.56 2.26 -7.80
C LEU A 8 -0.42 3.23 -7.47
N MET A 9 0.83 2.76 -7.39
CA MET A 9 2.03 3.60 -7.29
C MET A 9 2.11 4.68 -8.39
N MET A 10 1.71 4.36 -9.62
CA MET A 10 1.67 5.35 -10.71
C MET A 10 0.48 6.32 -10.59
N LYS A 11 -0.49 6.07 -9.72
CA LYS A 11 -1.61 6.99 -9.43
C LYS A 11 -1.36 7.85 -8.20
N LEU A 12 -0.26 7.62 -7.46
CA LEU A 12 0.12 8.48 -6.35
C LEU A 12 0.47 9.89 -6.86
N PRO A 13 0.25 10.94 -6.05
CA PRO A 13 0.63 12.30 -6.41
C PRO A 13 2.12 12.35 -6.81
N TRP A 14 2.47 13.20 -7.78
CA TRP A 14 3.81 13.24 -8.41
C TRP A 14 5.01 13.23 -7.44
N GLY A 15 4.85 13.73 -6.20
CA GLY A 15 5.90 13.71 -5.17
C GLY A 15 6.20 12.33 -4.55
N PHE A 16 5.39 11.31 -4.81
CA PHE A 16 5.50 9.98 -4.21
C PHE A 16 6.02 8.91 -5.19
N ARG A 17 6.19 9.24 -6.48
CA ARG A 17 6.41 8.26 -7.55
C ARG A 17 7.77 7.57 -7.54
N ASP A 18 8.82 8.17 -6.96
CA ASP A 18 10.21 7.66 -7.11
C ASP A 18 11.15 8.02 -5.95
N THR A 19 10.60 8.33 -4.77
CA THR A 19 11.44 8.53 -3.57
C THR A 19 11.19 7.41 -2.58
N GLU A 20 12.24 6.94 -1.90
CA GLU A 20 12.12 6.01 -0.77
C GLU A 20 11.10 6.54 0.27
N SER A 21 11.11 7.86 0.49
CA SER A 21 10.09 8.61 1.25
C SER A 21 8.65 8.41 0.74
N GLY A 22 8.48 8.34 -0.58
CA GLY A 22 7.18 8.14 -1.22
C GLY A 22 6.61 6.74 -0.96
N ILE A 23 7.47 5.72 -1.09
CA ILE A 23 7.12 4.32 -0.80
C ILE A 23 6.78 4.15 0.68
N GLU A 24 7.58 4.72 1.58
CA GLU A 24 7.32 4.64 3.02
C GLU A 24 6.04 5.36 3.43
N THR A 25 5.74 6.50 2.81
CA THR A 25 4.44 7.17 3.03
C THR A 25 3.27 6.31 2.54
N TYR A 26 3.43 5.65 1.39
CA TYR A 26 2.40 4.78 0.84
C TYR A 26 2.17 3.55 1.71
N LYS A 27 3.23 2.87 2.16
CA LYS A 27 3.15 1.79 3.16
C LYS A 27 2.41 2.24 4.41
N SER A 28 2.78 3.39 4.96
CA SER A 28 2.13 3.95 6.16
C SER A 28 0.63 4.18 5.96
N LEU A 29 0.23 4.65 4.77
CA LEU A 29 -1.19 4.83 4.43
C LEU A 29 -1.93 3.49 4.38
N LEU A 30 -1.36 2.49 3.69
CA LEU A 30 -1.93 1.15 3.57
C LEU A 30 -2.10 0.49 4.94
N THR A 31 -1.07 0.52 5.79
CA THR A 31 -1.12 0.01 7.15
C THR A 31 -2.24 0.69 7.97
N ARG A 32 -2.40 2.02 7.86
CA ARG A 32 -3.48 2.74 8.57
C ARG A 32 -4.87 2.32 8.10
N ILE A 33 -5.06 2.10 6.80
CA ILE A 33 -6.32 1.64 6.23
C ILE A 33 -6.63 0.21 6.72
N ALA A 34 -5.65 -0.69 6.66
CA ALA A 34 -5.79 -2.07 7.11
C ALA A 34 -6.16 -2.15 8.60
N LYS A 35 -5.45 -1.39 9.46
CA LYS A 35 -5.77 -1.29 10.89
C LYS A 35 -7.19 -0.81 11.14
N LYS A 36 -7.64 0.25 10.46
CA LYS A 36 -9.03 0.72 10.55
C LYS A 36 -10.05 -0.33 10.13
N PHE A 37 -9.74 -1.13 9.12
CA PHE A 37 -10.61 -2.20 8.67
C PHE A 37 -10.70 -3.31 9.71
N VAL A 38 -9.57 -3.77 10.26
CA VAL A 38 -9.50 -4.78 11.32
C VAL A 38 -10.25 -4.33 12.58
N GLU A 39 -10.05 -3.09 13.00
CA GLU A 39 -10.79 -2.47 14.12
C GLU A 39 -12.31 -2.51 13.89
N HIS A 40 -12.75 -2.26 12.65
CA HIS A 40 -14.16 -2.24 12.30
C HIS A 40 -14.76 -3.65 12.16
N SER A 41 -14.02 -4.58 11.57
CA SER A 41 -14.48 -5.95 11.32
C SER A 41 -14.34 -6.87 12.52
N LYS A 42 -13.63 -6.45 13.57
CA LYS A 42 -13.28 -7.26 14.76
C LYS A 42 -12.62 -8.59 14.39
N THR A 43 -11.83 -8.58 13.32
CA THR A 43 -11.09 -9.76 12.87
C THR A 43 -9.84 -9.94 13.73
N ASP A 44 -9.48 -11.18 14.03
CA ASP A 44 -8.25 -11.51 14.75
C ASP A 44 -7.06 -11.48 13.77
N VAL A 45 -6.50 -10.28 13.58
CA VAL A 45 -5.35 -10.01 12.71
C VAL A 45 -4.32 -9.25 13.52
N THR A 46 -3.07 -9.74 13.52
CA THR A 46 -1.97 -9.08 14.24
C THR A 46 -1.37 -7.94 13.42
N ASP A 47 -0.69 -7.03 14.09
CA ASP A 47 0.06 -5.96 13.42
C ASP A 47 1.16 -6.50 12.48
N GLU A 48 1.74 -7.66 12.81
CA GLU A 48 2.76 -8.34 11.99
C GLU A 48 2.18 -8.86 10.67
N MET A 49 0.99 -9.48 10.72
CA MET A 49 0.29 -9.93 9.50
C MET A 49 -0.04 -8.76 8.57
N ILE A 50 -0.46 -7.62 9.15
CA ILE A 50 -0.72 -6.40 8.37
C ILE A 50 0.57 -5.87 7.73
N GLN A 51 1.71 -5.95 8.42
CA GLN A 51 2.98 -5.51 7.88
C GLN A 51 3.43 -6.38 6.71
N GLU A 52 3.39 -7.72 6.86
CA GLU A 52 3.72 -8.66 5.78
C GLU A 52 2.85 -8.43 4.54
N ASP A 53 1.52 -8.34 4.70
CA ASP A 53 0.60 -8.11 3.59
C ASP A 53 0.87 -6.79 2.85
N VAL A 54 1.23 -5.73 3.61
CA VAL A 54 1.58 -4.43 3.01
C VAL A 54 2.90 -4.52 2.25
N GLU A 55 3.90 -5.23 2.76
CA GLU A 55 5.18 -5.42 2.08
C GLU A 55 5.02 -6.21 0.77
N ASP A 56 4.26 -7.30 0.81
CA ASP A 56 3.93 -8.13 -0.36
C ASP A 56 3.21 -7.32 -1.43
N MET A 57 2.27 -6.45 -1.03
CA MET A 57 1.55 -5.60 -1.97
C MET A 57 2.47 -4.58 -2.65
N ILE A 58 3.41 -3.98 -1.92
CA ILE A 58 4.41 -3.08 -2.49
C ILE A 58 5.33 -3.83 -3.44
N GLU A 59 5.79 -5.03 -3.09
CA GLU A 59 6.63 -5.84 -3.97
C GLU A 59 5.90 -6.22 -5.26
N PHE A 60 4.63 -6.60 -5.16
CA PHE A 60 3.77 -6.87 -6.30
C PHE A 60 3.63 -5.65 -7.21
N GLU A 61 3.38 -4.47 -6.65
CA GLU A 61 3.27 -3.23 -7.44
C GLU A 61 4.59 -2.82 -8.12
N LYS A 62 5.73 -3.06 -7.46
CA LYS A 62 7.05 -2.88 -8.08
C LYS A 62 7.23 -3.82 -9.29
N LYS A 63 6.82 -5.08 -9.16
CA LYS A 63 6.89 -6.06 -10.26
C LYS A 63 5.97 -5.71 -11.43
N LEU A 64 4.81 -5.10 -11.17
CA LEU A 64 3.90 -4.62 -12.23
C LEU A 64 4.37 -3.35 -12.94
N SER A 65 5.26 -2.58 -12.30
CA SER A 65 5.77 -1.31 -12.84
C SER A 65 7.01 -1.49 -13.72
N ASN A 66 7.60 -2.70 -13.74
CA ASN A 66 8.69 -3.13 -14.62
C ASN A 66 8.13 -3.86 -15.86
#